data_AF-A0A2D7HX99-F1
#
_entry.id   AF-A0A2D7HX99-F1
#
_cell.length_a   1.000
_cell.length_b   1.000
_cell.length_c   1.000
_cell.angle_alpha   90.00
_cell.angle_beta   90.00
_cell.angle_gamma   90.00
#
_symmetry.space_group_name_H-M   'P 1'
#
loop_
_entity.id
_entity.type
_entity.pdbx_description
1 polymer ?
#
loop_
_entity_poly.entity_id
_entity_poly.type
_entity_poly.pdbx_seq_one_letter_code
_entity_poly.pdbx_strand_id
1 'polypeptide(L)'
;MQSHTSRSLSRSILTTALPSRTLMNCVLSLVWVLGLPATSSAASHTIAEISQWASWVEEKNLGPVDVSQPELGSASWGIEDDVLGEPLGNTVNCLSLGEEGSITLGFAPSIGNGPGDDFAVFENGFYGLQGLFGELARVEISSNGVDFAQFETESLQMSPVAAFGFILPSLYTGFAGTEPSGSGSGFDLTMLDQHELVVNGVLDLQDVAYVRIVDVIGDGLSVDSFENAIYDPYPTPFSTSGFDLDGVGVIHTPEVAGGTLWWIGLLGVFTLGQHRRRSLRFPLGLALSLALSALAILGISSSAQASYVIDFEGLGLGADSSEIGANGSGSFKTGAVTFENVYNSQYGSWEGHAVSTYTDATTPGWANQFSAITGGGFGGSAHYGLFYQNEYGSSNPTIELPVSETIDGLYVTNTAYAYFSMLDGDQFAKQFAAGDFFKLTAEGFDTAGNSVGSLDFYLADFLDSSSLILTDWTWFDLSSLGPVKSLDFSLSSSDNSFGYMNTPAYFAFDNMQLVPEPGTGLLVGMGLILMTLRRQSR
;
A
#
# COMPACT_ATOMS: atom_id res chain seq x y z
N MET A 1 2.92 -85.43 -8.07
CA MET A 1 3.29 -86.72 -7.43
C MET A 1 4.80 -86.70 -7.18
N GLN A 2 5.24 -87.10 -5.97
CA GLN A 2 6.60 -87.52 -5.52
C GLN A 2 7.83 -87.04 -6.36
N SER A 3 8.79 -86.24 -5.88
CA SER A 3 9.56 -86.18 -4.61
C SER A 3 10.65 -87.26 -4.42
N HIS A 4 11.79 -86.83 -3.87
CA HIS A 4 12.99 -87.55 -3.40
C HIS A 4 14.05 -87.97 -4.46
N THR A 5 15.23 -87.33 -4.60
CA THR A 5 16.40 -87.05 -3.70
C THR A 5 17.38 -88.22 -3.54
N SER A 6 18.70 -87.99 -3.75
CA SER A 6 19.68 -87.80 -2.64
C SER A 6 21.15 -87.60 -3.07
N ARG A 7 21.92 -86.80 -2.29
CA ARG A 7 23.36 -86.98 -1.88
C ARG A 7 24.46 -86.91 -2.97
N SER A 8 25.74 -86.51 -2.72
CA SER A 8 26.49 -86.10 -1.50
C SER A 8 27.87 -85.50 -1.89
N LEU A 9 28.20 -84.23 -1.56
CA LEU A 9 29.15 -83.75 -0.52
C LEU A 9 30.62 -83.44 -0.92
N SER A 10 31.25 -82.50 -0.16
CA SER A 10 32.70 -82.16 -0.10
C SER A 10 33.20 -81.26 -1.27
N ARG A 11 33.88 -80.11 -1.14
CA ARG A 11 34.52 -79.26 -0.08
C ARG A 11 34.73 -77.84 -0.71
N SER A 12 35.03 -76.71 -0.04
CA SER A 12 35.13 -76.32 1.40
C SER A 12 35.32 -74.81 1.60
N ILE A 13 34.70 -74.24 2.66
CA ILE A 13 35.20 -73.14 3.54
C ILE A 13 35.53 -71.77 2.91
N LEU A 14 34.67 -70.78 3.18
CA LEU A 14 34.92 -69.64 4.09
C LEU A 14 33.51 -69.03 4.42
N THR A 15 32.86 -69.32 5.56
CA THR A 15 32.87 -68.56 6.85
C THR A 15 32.61 -67.05 6.68
N THR A 16 31.65 -66.37 7.35
CA THR A 16 30.77 -66.66 8.53
C THR A 16 29.61 -65.63 8.54
N ALA A 17 28.33 -66.01 8.63
CA ALA A 17 27.49 -66.22 9.84
C ALA A 17 26.60 -65.02 10.27
N LEU A 18 25.29 -65.26 10.39
CA LEU A 18 24.24 -64.41 11.01
C LEU A 18 23.94 -64.89 12.45
N PRO A 19 23.26 -64.11 13.32
CA PRO A 19 21.86 -64.49 13.64
C PRO A 19 20.87 -63.37 14.09
N SER A 20 19.59 -63.59 13.71
CA SER A 20 18.29 -63.32 14.41
C SER A 20 18.02 -62.12 15.36
N ARG A 21 16.86 -61.46 15.13
CA ARG A 21 15.81 -60.93 16.07
C ARG A 21 16.26 -60.56 17.51
N THR A 22 15.89 -59.42 18.10
CA THR A 22 14.51 -58.97 18.43
C THR A 22 14.56 -57.57 19.11
N LEU A 23 13.42 -56.83 19.16
CA LEU A 23 13.10 -55.71 20.08
C LEU A 23 13.84 -54.36 19.94
N MET A 24 13.12 -53.39 19.35
CA MET A 24 12.70 -52.14 19.99
C MET A 24 13.76 -51.28 20.72
N ASN A 25 14.25 -50.25 20.03
CA ASN A 25 14.02 -48.86 20.46
C ASN A 25 14.38 -47.84 19.35
N CYS A 26 13.70 -46.70 19.38
CA CYS A 26 13.83 -45.62 18.39
C CYS A 26 15.13 -44.81 18.51
N VAL A 27 15.27 -43.87 17.57
CA VAL A 27 16.01 -42.60 17.60
C VAL A 27 17.28 -42.54 16.72
N LEU A 28 17.30 -41.49 15.89
CA LEU A 28 18.42 -40.96 15.07
C LEU A 28 19.00 -41.86 13.97
N SER A 29 18.49 -41.67 12.75
CA SER A 29 19.30 -41.82 11.53
C SER A 29 18.84 -40.82 10.46
N LEU A 30 19.80 -40.01 10.03
CA LEU A 30 19.68 -38.89 9.09
C LEU A 30 19.10 -39.36 7.75
N VAL A 31 17.96 -38.80 7.32
CA VAL A 31 17.49 -38.95 5.93
C VAL A 31 18.08 -37.81 5.10
N TRP A 32 18.90 -38.17 4.13
CA TRP A 32 19.26 -37.26 3.04
C TRP A 32 18.04 -37.07 2.14
N VAL A 33 17.31 -35.99 2.33
CA VAL A 33 16.35 -35.51 1.34
C VAL A 33 17.14 -34.85 0.22
N LEU A 34 17.02 -35.40 -0.99
CA LEU A 34 17.48 -34.72 -2.20
C LEU A 34 16.62 -33.48 -2.40
N GLY A 35 17.25 -32.32 -2.55
CA GLY A 35 16.55 -31.06 -2.77
C GLY A 35 15.81 -31.06 -4.09
N LEU A 36 14.50 -31.29 -4.02
CA LEU A 36 13.55 -30.48 -4.75
C LEU A 36 13.32 -29.20 -3.93
N PRO A 37 13.10 -28.03 -4.54
CA PRO A 37 12.59 -26.89 -3.78
C PRO A 37 11.26 -27.32 -3.13
N ALA A 38 11.06 -26.95 -1.87
CA ALA A 38 9.69 -26.87 -1.39
C ALA A 38 9.04 -25.74 -2.19
N THR A 39 7.98 -26.05 -2.94
CA THR A 39 7.02 -25.03 -3.36
C THR A 39 6.51 -24.39 -2.09
N SER A 40 6.82 -23.11 -1.90
CA SER A 40 6.32 -22.35 -0.78
C SER A 40 4.83 -22.15 -0.97
N SER A 41 4.03 -22.43 0.06
CA SER A 41 2.75 -21.75 0.20
C SER A 41 2.97 -20.24 0.08
N ALA A 42 1.97 -19.50 -0.39
CA ALA A 42 1.97 -18.04 -0.33
C ALA A 42 2.43 -17.58 1.06
N ALA A 43 3.24 -16.52 1.14
CA ALA A 43 3.56 -15.99 2.46
C ALA A 43 2.31 -15.28 3.01
N SER A 44 2.14 -15.37 4.34
CA SER A 44 1.04 -14.73 5.06
C SER A 44 1.44 -13.30 5.38
N HIS A 45 0.69 -12.31 4.90
CA HIS A 45 0.94 -10.88 5.13
C HIS A 45 -0.15 -10.28 6.00
N THR A 46 0.24 -9.48 6.98
CA THR A 46 -0.71 -8.76 7.84
C THR A 46 -1.15 -7.44 7.20
N ILE A 47 -2.31 -6.93 7.60
CA ILE A 47 -2.82 -5.60 7.21
C ILE A 47 -1.76 -4.49 7.42
N ALA A 48 -0.93 -4.61 8.46
CA ALA A 48 0.11 -3.63 8.79
C ALA A 48 1.36 -3.66 7.88
N GLU A 49 1.52 -4.69 7.05
CA GLU A 49 2.58 -4.81 6.04
C GLU A 49 2.16 -4.23 4.68
N ILE A 50 0.88 -3.89 4.51
CA ILE A 50 0.31 -3.34 3.29
C ILE A 50 0.52 -1.82 3.22
N SER A 51 0.98 -1.34 2.07
CA SER A 51 1.29 0.07 1.79
C SER A 51 0.12 0.85 1.18
N GLN A 52 -0.74 0.16 0.44
CA GLN A 52 -1.88 0.70 -0.30
C GLN A 52 -2.93 -0.40 -0.50
N TRP A 53 -4.19 -0.03 -0.70
CA TRP A 53 -5.28 -0.96 -0.99
C TRP A 53 -5.89 -0.73 -2.37
N ALA A 54 -6.73 -1.68 -2.81
CA ALA A 54 -7.60 -1.51 -3.97
C ALA A 54 -8.44 -0.23 -3.84
N SER A 55 -8.53 0.52 -4.94
CA SER A 55 -9.07 1.89 -4.95
C SER A 55 -10.39 2.04 -5.72
N TRP A 56 -10.71 1.11 -6.64
CA TRP A 56 -12.05 0.99 -7.24
C TRP A 56 -12.33 -0.44 -7.72
N VAL A 57 -13.60 -0.73 -7.96
CA VAL A 57 -14.05 -1.94 -8.67
C VAL A 57 -14.18 -1.61 -10.15
N GLU A 58 -13.40 -2.29 -11.00
CA GLU A 58 -13.46 -2.15 -12.46
C GLU A 58 -14.60 -2.99 -13.05
N GLU A 59 -14.75 -4.24 -12.57
CA GLU A 59 -15.77 -5.18 -13.02
C GLU A 59 -16.17 -6.11 -11.87
N LYS A 60 -17.46 -6.43 -11.74
CA LYS A 60 -17.97 -7.41 -10.76
C LYS A 60 -19.04 -8.29 -11.39
N ASN A 61 -18.82 -9.60 -11.34
CA ASN A 61 -19.71 -10.64 -11.85
C ASN A 61 -19.99 -11.66 -10.73
N LEU A 62 -21.10 -11.52 -10.02
CA LEU A 62 -21.46 -12.44 -8.92
C LEU A 62 -22.02 -13.77 -9.46
N GLY A 63 -21.39 -14.87 -9.06
CA GLY A 63 -21.79 -16.24 -9.37
C GLY A 63 -23.07 -16.68 -8.65
N PRO A 64 -23.73 -17.76 -9.10
CA PRO A 64 -24.79 -18.44 -8.36
C PRO A 64 -24.34 -18.88 -6.95
N VAL A 65 -25.28 -19.06 -6.02
CA VAL A 65 -25.00 -19.73 -4.73
C VAL A 65 -24.81 -21.25 -4.84
N ASP A 66 -25.16 -21.82 -5.99
CA ASP A 66 -25.00 -23.22 -6.36
C ASP A 66 -25.15 -23.29 -7.89
N VAL A 67 -24.06 -23.57 -8.61
CA VAL A 67 -24.01 -23.64 -10.08
C VAL A 67 -24.90 -24.76 -10.63
N SER A 68 -25.21 -25.77 -9.82
CA SER A 68 -26.15 -26.85 -10.16
C SER A 68 -27.63 -26.46 -9.94
N GLN A 69 -27.91 -25.38 -9.20
CA GLN A 69 -29.24 -24.86 -8.87
C GLN A 69 -29.32 -23.33 -9.06
N PRO A 70 -29.08 -22.78 -10.27
CA PRO A 70 -29.02 -21.34 -10.51
C PRO A 70 -30.36 -20.60 -10.24
N GLU A 71 -31.48 -21.31 -10.08
CA GLU A 71 -32.75 -20.74 -9.62
C GLU A 71 -32.72 -20.22 -8.17
N LEU A 72 -31.72 -20.59 -7.37
CA LEU A 72 -31.52 -20.08 -6.01
C LEU A 72 -31.02 -18.63 -5.98
N GLY A 73 -30.48 -18.13 -7.10
CA GLY A 73 -29.92 -16.79 -7.24
C GLY A 73 -28.40 -16.73 -7.07
N SER A 74 -27.85 -15.53 -7.19
CA SER A 74 -26.41 -15.25 -6.96
C SER A 74 -26.08 -15.09 -5.49
N ALA A 75 -24.79 -15.21 -5.15
CA ALA A 75 -24.25 -14.71 -3.88
C ALA A 75 -24.68 -13.25 -3.65
N SER A 76 -24.90 -12.90 -2.39
CA SER A 76 -25.61 -11.65 -2.03
C SER A 76 -25.17 -11.08 -0.68
N TRP A 77 -23.97 -11.42 -0.22
CA TRP A 77 -23.38 -10.89 1.00
C TRP A 77 -22.26 -9.90 0.65
N GLY A 78 -22.13 -8.85 1.46
CA GLY A 78 -21.23 -7.73 1.21
C GLY A 78 -21.70 -6.73 0.15
N ILE A 79 -20.95 -5.64 0.04
CA ILE A 79 -21.02 -4.63 -1.03
C ILE A 79 -19.63 -4.34 -1.61
N GLU A 80 -19.54 -3.53 -2.65
CA GLU A 80 -18.24 -3.16 -3.27
C GLU A 80 -17.34 -2.40 -2.29
N ASP A 81 -17.92 -1.57 -1.42
CA ASP A 81 -17.18 -0.82 -0.41
C ASP A 81 -16.54 -1.73 0.68
N ASP A 82 -16.98 -2.98 0.85
CA ASP A 82 -16.36 -3.93 1.79
C ASP A 82 -15.00 -4.48 1.29
N VAL A 83 -14.60 -4.21 0.03
CA VAL A 83 -13.33 -4.70 -0.57
C VAL A 83 -12.42 -3.60 -1.12
N LEU A 84 -12.73 -2.34 -0.78
CA LEU A 84 -11.94 -1.16 -1.12
C LEU A 84 -11.37 -0.53 0.15
N GLY A 85 -10.12 -0.06 0.11
CA GLY A 85 -9.45 0.45 1.30
C GLY A 85 -8.96 -0.66 2.25
N GLU A 86 -8.65 -0.27 3.49
CA GLU A 86 -8.10 -1.17 4.51
C GLU A 86 -9.20 -2.10 5.06
N PRO A 87 -9.06 -3.43 4.95
CA PRO A 87 -10.03 -4.40 5.45
C PRO A 87 -10.15 -4.30 6.98
N LEU A 88 -11.35 -4.58 7.49
CA LEU A 88 -11.58 -4.58 8.93
C LEU A 88 -11.00 -5.82 9.64
N GLY A 89 -10.45 -6.79 8.88
CA GLY A 89 -9.75 -7.96 9.40
C GLY A 89 -10.65 -8.85 10.26
N ASN A 90 -11.90 -9.02 9.83
CA ASN A 90 -12.94 -9.72 10.58
C ASN A 90 -13.71 -10.71 9.69
N THR A 91 -14.52 -11.59 10.29
CA THR A 91 -15.18 -12.69 9.57
C THR A 91 -16.57 -12.33 9.01
N VAL A 92 -16.90 -11.04 8.81
CA VAL A 92 -18.25 -10.60 8.38
C VAL A 92 -18.27 -9.47 7.36
N ASN A 93 -17.28 -8.57 7.37
CA ASN A 93 -17.09 -7.57 6.32
C ASN A 93 -16.27 -8.22 5.20
N CYS A 94 -16.96 -8.58 4.13
CA CYS A 94 -16.40 -9.24 2.95
C CYS A 94 -17.47 -9.29 1.87
N LEU A 95 -17.05 -9.39 0.61
CA LEU A 95 -17.90 -9.56 -0.56
C LEU A 95 -17.78 -10.99 -1.08
N SER A 96 -18.84 -11.77 -0.92
CA SER A 96 -18.92 -13.15 -1.40
C SER A 96 -19.11 -13.17 -2.92
N LEU A 97 -18.20 -13.84 -3.63
CA LEU A 97 -18.24 -13.84 -5.11
C LEU A 97 -19.30 -14.77 -5.70
N GLY A 98 -19.67 -15.86 -5.02
CA GLY A 98 -20.50 -16.94 -5.58
C GLY A 98 -19.71 -17.91 -6.44
N GLU A 99 -20.28 -19.08 -6.72
CA GLU A 99 -19.64 -20.13 -7.53
C GLU A 99 -19.35 -19.64 -8.96
N GLU A 100 -18.10 -19.72 -9.42
CA GLU A 100 -17.58 -19.07 -10.66
C GLU A 100 -17.63 -17.52 -10.67
N GLY A 101 -17.90 -16.89 -9.53
CA GLY A 101 -17.91 -15.44 -9.37
C GLY A 101 -16.54 -14.81 -9.59
N SER A 102 -16.53 -13.55 -10.01
CA SER A 102 -15.28 -12.79 -10.19
C SER A 102 -15.44 -11.30 -9.93
N ILE A 103 -14.35 -10.68 -9.48
CA ILE A 103 -14.23 -9.24 -9.32
C ILE A 103 -12.85 -8.78 -9.78
N THR A 104 -12.82 -7.67 -10.51
CA THR A 104 -11.60 -6.99 -10.95
C THR A 104 -11.48 -5.68 -10.18
N LEU A 105 -10.40 -5.55 -9.41
CA LEU A 105 -10.07 -4.37 -8.61
C LEU A 105 -8.95 -3.58 -9.28
N GLY A 106 -9.05 -2.25 -9.19
CA GLY A 106 -8.10 -1.31 -9.78
C GLY A 106 -7.28 -0.53 -8.74
N PHE A 107 -6.03 -0.25 -9.11
CA PHE A 107 -5.00 0.32 -8.22
C PHE A 107 -4.43 1.62 -8.81
N ALA A 108 -4.45 2.69 -8.01
CA ALA A 108 -3.77 3.94 -8.30
C ALA A 108 -3.01 4.44 -7.04
N PRO A 109 -1.65 4.45 -7.04
CA PRO A 109 -0.75 3.95 -8.09
C PRO A 109 -0.88 2.43 -8.35
N SER A 110 -0.31 1.95 -9.44
CA SER A 110 -0.27 0.53 -9.80
C SER A 110 0.62 -0.29 -8.85
N ILE A 111 0.54 -1.62 -8.95
CA ILE A 111 1.44 -2.58 -8.28
C ILE A 111 2.70 -2.76 -9.13
N GLY A 112 3.87 -2.94 -8.50
CA GLY A 112 5.13 -3.15 -9.21
C GLY A 112 6.00 -4.23 -8.56
N ASN A 113 6.67 -5.02 -9.40
CA ASN A 113 7.46 -6.18 -8.97
C ASN A 113 8.70 -5.77 -8.16
N GLY A 114 8.79 -6.27 -6.94
CA GLY A 114 9.85 -6.06 -5.97
C GLY A 114 10.43 -7.36 -5.40
N PRO A 115 11.13 -7.31 -4.25
CA PRO A 115 11.75 -8.50 -3.67
C PRO A 115 10.75 -9.37 -2.88
N GLY A 116 10.15 -10.36 -3.53
CA GLY A 116 9.23 -11.31 -2.91
C GLY A 116 7.78 -11.02 -3.28
N ASP A 117 6.83 -11.24 -2.38
CA ASP A 117 5.43 -10.94 -2.68
C ASP A 117 5.20 -9.43 -2.82
N ASP A 118 4.43 -9.04 -3.83
CA ASP A 118 4.21 -7.64 -4.23
C ASP A 118 2.81 -7.14 -3.91
N PHE A 119 1.87 -8.05 -3.73
CA PHE A 119 0.53 -7.79 -3.22
C PHE A 119 0.01 -9.03 -2.48
N ALA A 120 -1.04 -8.86 -1.69
CA ALA A 120 -1.72 -9.94 -0.97
C ALA A 120 -3.24 -9.84 -1.09
N VAL A 121 -3.91 -10.98 -1.14
CA VAL A 121 -5.37 -11.10 -1.20
C VAL A 121 -5.89 -11.59 0.15
N PHE A 122 -6.82 -10.84 0.73
CA PHE A 122 -7.38 -11.07 2.06
C PHE A 122 -8.75 -11.72 1.96
N GLU A 123 -8.96 -12.75 2.78
CA GLU A 123 -10.20 -13.54 2.87
C GLU A 123 -10.71 -13.50 4.33
N ASN A 124 -11.98 -13.80 4.55
CA ASN A 124 -12.58 -13.78 5.89
C ASN A 124 -12.29 -15.04 6.76
N GLY A 125 -11.42 -15.94 6.29
CA GLY A 125 -11.25 -17.30 6.79
C GLY A 125 -10.91 -17.43 8.28
N PHE A 126 -11.11 -18.60 8.89
CA PHE A 126 -10.84 -18.78 10.33
C PHE A 126 -10.45 -20.20 10.74
N TYR A 127 -9.56 -20.30 11.73
CA TYR A 127 -9.10 -21.59 12.24
C TYR A 127 -10.14 -22.27 13.14
N GLY A 128 -10.58 -23.46 12.74
CA GLY A 128 -11.32 -24.39 13.58
C GLY A 128 -10.44 -25.48 14.19
N LEU A 129 -11.08 -26.49 14.78
CA LEU A 129 -10.37 -27.61 15.45
C LEU A 129 -9.61 -28.55 14.49
N GLN A 130 -9.78 -28.40 13.17
CA GLN A 130 -9.35 -29.37 12.16
C GLN A 130 -8.54 -28.76 11.01
N GLY A 131 -8.43 -27.43 10.92
CA GLY A 131 -7.77 -26.71 9.84
C GLY A 131 -8.29 -25.27 9.73
N LEU A 132 -8.04 -24.63 8.60
CA LEU A 132 -8.63 -23.34 8.21
C LEU A 132 -10.00 -23.60 7.57
N PHE A 133 -11.03 -22.85 7.96
CA PHE A 133 -12.20 -22.66 7.13
C PHE A 133 -11.87 -21.48 6.21
N GLY A 134 -11.78 -21.75 4.92
CA GLY A 134 -11.47 -20.78 3.87
C GLY A 134 -11.83 -21.37 2.52
N GLU A 135 -12.31 -20.52 1.64
CA GLU A 135 -12.73 -20.77 0.26
C GLU A 135 -11.62 -20.24 -0.68
N LEU A 136 -11.38 -20.90 -1.81
CA LEU A 136 -10.20 -20.65 -2.64
C LEU A 136 -10.55 -19.77 -3.85
N ALA A 137 -9.65 -18.84 -4.16
CA ALA A 137 -9.71 -18.10 -5.42
C ALA A 137 -8.42 -18.17 -6.22
N ARG A 138 -8.58 -18.09 -7.53
CA ARG A 138 -7.52 -17.80 -8.48
C ARG A 138 -7.30 -16.30 -8.52
N VAL A 139 -6.05 -15.94 -8.78
CA VAL A 139 -5.64 -14.55 -8.93
C VAL A 139 -5.07 -14.35 -10.33
N GLU A 140 -5.57 -13.32 -11.00
CA GLU A 140 -5.07 -12.84 -12.29
C GLU A 140 -4.65 -11.38 -12.18
N ILE A 141 -3.71 -10.94 -13.01
CA ILE A 141 -3.27 -9.54 -13.06
C ILE A 141 -3.23 -8.97 -14.48
N SER A 142 -3.41 -7.66 -14.59
CA SER A 142 -3.36 -6.93 -15.86
C SER A 142 -2.81 -5.50 -15.72
N SER A 143 -2.08 -5.03 -16.73
CA SER A 143 -1.75 -3.60 -16.89
C SER A 143 -2.86 -2.81 -17.60
N ASN A 144 -3.74 -3.48 -18.35
CA ASN A 144 -4.65 -2.83 -19.30
C ASN A 144 -6.16 -3.11 -19.06
N GLY A 145 -6.49 -3.94 -18.07
CA GLY A 145 -7.88 -4.29 -17.72
C GLY A 145 -8.56 -5.24 -18.72
N VAL A 146 -7.82 -5.82 -19.67
CA VAL A 146 -8.35 -6.66 -20.76
C VAL A 146 -7.59 -7.98 -20.88
N ASP A 147 -6.26 -7.93 -20.93
CA ASP A 147 -5.38 -9.08 -21.03
C ASP A 147 -4.87 -9.46 -19.64
N PHE A 148 -5.29 -10.62 -19.14
CA PHE A 148 -5.00 -11.08 -17.78
C PHE A 148 -4.05 -12.28 -17.76
N ALA A 149 -3.08 -12.26 -16.84
CA ALA A 149 -2.19 -13.37 -16.55
C ALA A 149 -2.59 -13.99 -15.20
N GLN A 150 -2.98 -15.27 -15.19
CA GLN A 150 -3.28 -16.02 -13.98
C GLN A 150 -2.00 -16.57 -13.36
N PHE A 151 -1.91 -16.55 -12.03
CA PHE A 151 -0.88 -17.30 -11.30
C PHE A 151 -1.04 -18.82 -11.49
N GLU A 152 0.09 -19.55 -11.50
CA GLU A 152 0.06 -21.02 -11.46
C GLU A 152 -0.49 -21.48 -10.11
N THR A 153 -1.30 -22.55 -10.13
CA THR A 153 -2.00 -23.10 -8.97
C THR A 153 -1.66 -24.58 -8.80
N GLU A 154 -1.41 -25.04 -7.59
CA GLU A 154 -1.21 -26.47 -7.26
C GLU A 154 -2.09 -26.86 -6.05
N SER A 155 -2.85 -27.94 -6.19
CA SER A 155 -3.65 -28.57 -5.12
C SER A 155 -3.19 -30.00 -4.89
N LEU A 156 -2.78 -30.30 -3.66
CA LEU A 156 -2.45 -31.64 -3.16
C LEU A 156 -3.60 -32.27 -2.37
N GLN A 157 -4.77 -31.62 -2.33
CA GLN A 157 -5.96 -32.13 -1.63
C GLN A 157 -6.62 -33.24 -2.45
N MET A 158 -6.58 -34.48 -1.93
CA MET A 158 -7.03 -35.68 -2.64
C MET A 158 -8.49 -36.09 -2.31
N SER A 159 -9.30 -35.24 -1.68
CA SER A 159 -10.64 -35.59 -1.22
C SER A 159 -11.55 -34.36 -1.01
N PRO A 160 -12.87 -34.49 -1.29
CA PRO A 160 -13.84 -33.42 -1.06
C PRO A 160 -13.84 -32.89 0.36
N VAL A 161 -13.93 -31.56 0.49
CA VAL A 161 -14.16 -30.86 1.75
C VAL A 161 -15.65 -30.50 1.79
N ALA A 162 -16.33 -30.85 2.88
CA ALA A 162 -17.76 -30.55 3.01
C ALA A 162 -17.99 -29.05 3.24
N ALA A 163 -19.22 -28.58 3.02
CA ALA A 163 -19.70 -27.20 3.25
C ALA A 163 -19.27 -26.50 4.57
N PHE A 164 -18.95 -27.25 5.63
CA PHE A 164 -18.44 -26.73 6.91
C PHE A 164 -17.16 -27.48 7.34
N GLY A 165 -16.42 -27.97 6.35
CA GLY A 165 -15.14 -28.65 6.48
C GLY A 165 -13.99 -27.65 6.56
N PHE A 166 -12.78 -28.17 6.74
CA PHE A 166 -11.58 -27.36 6.90
C PHE A 166 -10.53 -27.80 5.90
N ILE A 167 -9.89 -26.84 5.24
CA ILE A 167 -8.71 -27.04 4.40
C ILE A 167 -7.44 -27.05 5.26
N LEU A 168 -6.37 -27.60 4.68
CA LEU A 168 -5.02 -27.49 5.22
C LEU A 168 -4.20 -26.61 4.27
N PRO A 169 -3.92 -25.33 4.61
CA PRO A 169 -3.22 -24.39 3.73
C PRO A 169 -1.96 -24.94 3.04
N SER A 170 -1.19 -25.78 3.75
CA SER A 170 0.01 -26.46 3.22
C SER A 170 -0.22 -27.46 2.09
N LEU A 171 -1.46 -27.65 1.63
CA LEU A 171 -1.82 -28.47 0.47
C LEU A 171 -2.15 -27.63 -0.78
N TYR A 172 -2.08 -26.30 -0.69
CA TYR A 172 -2.45 -25.37 -1.75
C TYR A 172 -1.29 -24.40 -2.00
N THR A 173 -1.05 -24.06 -3.26
CA THR A 173 -0.03 -23.08 -3.68
C THR A 173 -0.59 -22.24 -4.81
N GLY A 174 -0.33 -20.92 -4.79
CA GLY A 174 -0.80 -19.97 -5.80
C GLY A 174 -2.30 -19.62 -5.76
N PHE A 175 -3.01 -20.07 -4.73
CA PHE A 175 -4.40 -19.67 -4.45
C PHE A 175 -4.45 -18.55 -3.41
N ALA A 176 -5.46 -17.70 -3.49
CA ALA A 176 -5.93 -16.91 -2.37
C ALA A 176 -6.83 -17.78 -1.46
N GLY A 177 -7.07 -17.36 -0.22
CA GLY A 177 -7.91 -18.08 0.75
C GLY A 177 -7.17 -19.17 1.54
N THR A 178 -5.85 -19.01 1.69
CA THR A 178 -5.01 -19.91 2.49
C THR A 178 -4.74 -19.39 3.90
N GLU A 179 -5.29 -18.22 4.24
CA GLU A 179 -4.96 -17.43 5.42
C GLU A 179 -6.23 -17.06 6.23
N PRO A 180 -6.12 -16.80 7.55
CA PRO A 180 -7.25 -16.33 8.35
C PRO A 180 -7.52 -14.83 8.19
N SER A 181 -8.73 -14.39 8.53
CA SER A 181 -9.18 -12.99 8.56
C SER A 181 -8.15 -12.04 9.16
N GLY A 182 -7.81 -10.97 8.44
CA GLY A 182 -6.74 -10.03 8.81
C GLY A 182 -5.33 -10.45 8.39
N SER A 183 -5.19 -11.59 7.71
CA SER A 183 -3.99 -12.02 6.99
C SER A 183 -4.34 -12.32 5.53
N GLY A 184 -3.45 -11.97 4.60
CA GLY A 184 -3.63 -12.18 3.16
C GLY A 184 -2.60 -13.13 2.57
N SER A 185 -3.04 -13.91 1.58
CA SER A 185 -2.16 -14.76 0.75
C SER A 185 -1.33 -13.87 -0.19
N GLY A 186 0.00 -13.89 -0.06
CA GLY A 186 0.93 -13.10 -0.88
C GLY A 186 1.21 -13.66 -2.28
N PHE A 187 1.52 -12.76 -3.22
CA PHE A 187 1.79 -13.04 -4.63
C PHE A 187 3.02 -12.26 -5.15
N ASP A 188 4.08 -12.98 -5.52
CA ASP A 188 5.32 -12.46 -6.15
C ASP A 188 5.15 -12.38 -7.69
N LEU A 189 5.17 -11.17 -8.25
CA LEU A 189 5.00 -10.93 -9.68
C LEU A 189 6.10 -11.57 -10.53
N THR A 190 7.29 -11.81 -9.97
CA THR A 190 8.39 -12.52 -10.66
C THR A 190 8.00 -13.94 -11.07
N MET A 191 6.99 -14.56 -10.43
CA MET A 191 6.46 -15.85 -10.88
C MET A 191 5.88 -15.78 -12.32
N LEU A 192 5.48 -14.60 -12.78
CA LEU A 192 4.91 -14.36 -14.12
C LEU A 192 5.93 -13.85 -15.15
N ASP A 193 7.23 -13.75 -14.82
CA ASP A 193 8.32 -13.29 -15.72
C ASP A 193 8.36 -14.02 -17.07
N GLN A 194 7.89 -15.26 -17.13
CA GLN A 194 7.88 -16.11 -18.33
C GLN A 194 6.48 -16.26 -18.96
N HIS A 195 5.47 -15.62 -18.42
CA HIS A 195 4.11 -15.64 -18.96
C HIS A 195 4.06 -14.95 -20.34
N GLU A 196 3.26 -15.47 -21.28
CA GLU A 196 3.26 -15.00 -22.67
C GLU A 196 2.95 -13.50 -22.79
N LEU A 197 2.05 -12.97 -21.95
CA LEU A 197 1.72 -11.54 -21.92
C LEU A 197 2.91 -10.66 -21.49
N VAL A 198 3.76 -11.13 -20.56
CA VAL A 198 4.95 -10.41 -20.10
C VAL A 198 6.04 -10.46 -21.17
N VAL A 199 6.31 -11.65 -21.72
CA VAL A 199 7.31 -11.86 -22.78
C VAL A 199 6.98 -11.07 -24.05
N ASN A 200 5.69 -10.88 -24.36
CA ASN A 200 5.22 -10.09 -25.48
C ASN A 200 5.06 -8.58 -25.17
N GLY A 201 5.27 -8.14 -23.92
CA GLY A 201 5.14 -6.74 -23.51
C GLY A 201 3.70 -6.20 -23.51
N VAL A 202 2.72 -7.07 -23.28
CA VAL A 202 1.30 -6.72 -23.09
C VAL A 202 1.00 -6.47 -21.61
N LEU A 203 1.66 -7.23 -20.73
CA LEU A 203 1.64 -7.07 -19.28
C LEU A 203 3.01 -6.55 -18.83
N ASP A 204 3.04 -5.39 -18.18
CA ASP A 204 4.24 -4.85 -17.53
C ASP A 204 4.16 -5.14 -16.03
N LEU A 205 5.09 -5.95 -15.52
CA LEU A 205 5.15 -6.28 -14.09
C LEU A 205 5.62 -5.11 -13.22
N GLN A 206 6.01 -3.97 -13.81
CA GLN A 206 6.24 -2.70 -13.12
C GLN A 206 5.06 -1.71 -13.28
N ASP A 207 3.94 -2.13 -13.87
CA ASP A 207 2.74 -1.31 -14.02
C ASP A 207 1.47 -2.20 -14.05
N VAL A 208 1.24 -2.93 -12.95
CA VAL A 208 0.06 -3.79 -12.79
C VAL A 208 -1.07 -2.96 -12.18
N ALA A 209 -1.97 -2.47 -13.04
CA ALA A 209 -3.07 -1.58 -12.65
C ALA A 209 -4.32 -2.33 -12.14
N TYR A 210 -4.45 -3.63 -12.43
CA TYR A 210 -5.64 -4.42 -12.09
C TYR A 210 -5.28 -5.80 -11.55
N VAL A 211 -6.01 -6.23 -10.52
CA VAL A 211 -6.02 -7.61 -10.00
C VAL A 211 -7.44 -8.16 -10.14
N ARG A 212 -7.59 -9.33 -10.74
CA ARG A 212 -8.87 -10.06 -10.76
C ARG A 212 -8.80 -11.26 -9.82
N ILE A 213 -9.82 -11.37 -8.98
CA ILE A 213 -10.09 -12.52 -8.13
C ILE A 213 -11.20 -13.32 -8.79
N VAL A 214 -11.00 -14.63 -8.92
CA VAL A 214 -11.97 -15.57 -9.52
C VAL A 214 -12.17 -16.74 -8.57
N ASP A 215 -13.41 -16.96 -8.15
CA ASP A 215 -13.84 -18.07 -7.31
C ASP A 215 -13.44 -19.45 -7.90
N VAL A 216 -13.27 -20.44 -7.03
CA VAL A 216 -13.07 -21.84 -7.42
C VAL A 216 -14.17 -22.72 -6.83
N ILE A 217 -14.95 -23.38 -7.68
CA ILE A 217 -15.86 -24.43 -7.23
C ILE A 217 -15.04 -25.63 -6.72
N GLY A 218 -15.03 -25.88 -5.40
CA GLY A 218 -14.36 -27.01 -4.76
C GLY A 218 -15.03 -28.38 -4.88
N ASP A 219 -15.80 -28.62 -5.93
CA ASP A 219 -16.50 -29.90 -6.15
C ASP A 219 -15.58 -31.02 -6.71
N GLY A 220 -14.36 -30.67 -7.12
CA GLY A 220 -13.39 -31.54 -7.77
C GLY A 220 -13.52 -31.67 -9.28
N LEU A 221 -14.37 -30.88 -9.93
CA LEU A 221 -14.42 -30.72 -11.38
C LEU A 221 -13.51 -29.57 -11.85
N SER A 222 -13.35 -28.54 -11.02
CA SER A 222 -12.28 -27.54 -11.16
C SER A 222 -10.90 -28.20 -11.05
N VAL A 223 -9.98 -27.86 -11.94
CA VAL A 223 -8.60 -28.39 -11.96
C VAL A 223 -7.54 -27.31 -11.85
N ASP A 224 -6.44 -27.61 -11.16
CA ASP A 224 -5.30 -26.72 -11.00
C ASP A 224 -4.42 -26.65 -12.28
N SER A 225 -3.29 -25.94 -12.21
CA SER A 225 -2.37 -25.79 -13.35
C SER A 225 -1.65 -27.09 -13.76
N PHE A 226 -1.82 -28.18 -12.99
CA PHE A 226 -1.21 -29.48 -13.19
C PHE A 226 -2.24 -30.61 -13.43
N GLU A 227 -3.50 -30.25 -13.72
CA GLU A 227 -4.65 -31.14 -13.92
C GLU A 227 -5.12 -31.91 -12.65
N ASN A 228 -4.72 -31.49 -11.45
CA ASN A 228 -5.27 -32.05 -10.20
C ASN A 228 -6.62 -31.42 -9.87
N ALA A 229 -7.56 -32.22 -9.33
CA ALA A 229 -8.85 -31.73 -8.85
C ALA A 229 -8.69 -30.80 -7.64
N ILE A 230 -9.40 -29.68 -7.63
CA ILE A 230 -9.42 -28.72 -6.52
C ILE A 230 -10.63 -29.00 -5.63
N TYR A 231 -10.41 -28.96 -4.32
CA TYR A 231 -11.45 -29.12 -3.31
C TYR A 231 -11.28 -28.10 -2.20
N ASP A 232 -12.35 -27.42 -1.85
CA ASP A 232 -12.53 -26.55 -0.69
C ASP A 232 -14.00 -26.73 -0.18
N PRO A 233 -14.51 -25.95 0.80
CA PRO A 233 -15.83 -26.18 1.39
C PRO A 233 -16.98 -26.16 0.38
N TYR A 234 -17.47 -27.35 -0.04
CA TYR A 234 -18.54 -27.48 -1.03
C TYR A 234 -19.64 -28.48 -0.59
N PRO A 235 -20.92 -28.28 -0.98
CA PRO A 235 -21.52 -27.08 -1.58
C PRO A 235 -21.95 -26.05 -0.54
N THR A 236 -21.93 -24.76 -0.88
CA THR A 236 -22.26 -23.63 0.01
C THR A 236 -23.50 -22.84 -0.44
N PRO A 237 -24.71 -23.45 -0.52
CA PRO A 237 -25.93 -22.83 -1.07
C PRO A 237 -26.58 -21.78 -0.14
N PHE A 238 -25.83 -20.73 0.18
CA PHE A 238 -26.14 -19.64 1.10
C PHE A 238 -25.73 -18.29 0.49
N SER A 239 -26.08 -17.17 1.12
CA SER A 239 -25.72 -15.83 0.60
C SER A 239 -24.22 -15.54 0.59
N THR A 240 -23.48 -16.21 1.49
CA THR A 240 -22.01 -16.28 1.60
C THR A 240 -21.56 -17.59 0.95
N SER A 241 -21.45 -17.58 -0.37
CA SER A 241 -21.08 -18.73 -1.19
C SER A 241 -19.87 -18.36 -2.02
N GLY A 242 -18.90 -19.26 -2.10
CA GLY A 242 -17.67 -19.01 -2.83
C GLY A 242 -16.81 -17.97 -2.12
N PHE A 243 -15.71 -17.58 -2.75
CA PHE A 243 -14.68 -16.75 -2.13
C PHE A 243 -15.21 -15.47 -1.45
N ASP A 244 -14.99 -15.36 -0.14
CA ASP A 244 -15.37 -14.21 0.70
C ASP A 244 -14.20 -13.19 0.78
N LEU A 245 -14.11 -12.31 -0.23
CA LEU A 245 -13.05 -11.30 -0.34
C LEU A 245 -13.20 -10.21 0.73
N ASP A 246 -12.16 -9.99 1.55
CA ASP A 246 -12.05 -8.88 2.54
C ASP A 246 -11.23 -7.71 1.94
N GLY A 247 -10.29 -7.98 1.02
CA GLY A 247 -9.61 -6.92 0.27
C GLY A 247 -8.37 -7.38 -0.52
N VAL A 248 -7.75 -6.47 -1.26
CA VAL A 248 -6.46 -6.70 -1.93
C VAL A 248 -5.50 -5.55 -1.64
N GLY A 249 -4.33 -5.88 -1.10
CA GLY A 249 -3.35 -4.94 -0.58
C GLY A 249 -2.01 -5.00 -1.31
N VAL A 250 -1.40 -3.86 -1.57
CA VAL A 250 -0.11 -3.68 -2.26
C VAL A 250 1.05 -3.68 -1.25
N ILE A 251 2.05 -4.51 -1.49
CA ILE A 251 3.32 -4.58 -0.73
C ILE A 251 4.40 -3.78 -1.44
N HIS A 252 4.50 -3.91 -2.77
CA HIS A 252 5.46 -3.20 -3.60
C HIS A 252 4.78 -2.34 -4.68
N THR A 253 5.10 -1.05 -4.67
CA THR A 253 4.76 -0.11 -5.74
C THR A 253 5.91 0.01 -6.76
N PRO A 254 5.64 0.39 -8.01
CA PRO A 254 6.63 0.47 -9.10
C PRO A 254 7.93 1.18 -8.73
N GLU A 255 9.08 0.51 -8.90
CA GLU A 255 10.37 1.20 -8.78
C GLU A 255 10.51 2.16 -9.97
N VAL A 256 10.73 3.45 -9.72
CA VAL A 256 10.90 4.48 -10.75
C VAL A 256 12.17 4.23 -11.60
N ALA A 257 12.04 3.32 -12.58
CA ALA A 257 12.95 2.92 -13.67
C ALA A 257 14.48 3.04 -13.44
N GLY A 258 14.96 2.77 -12.22
CA GLY A 258 16.39 2.87 -11.86
C GLY A 258 17.28 1.83 -12.55
N GLY A 259 16.70 0.70 -12.97
CA GLY A 259 17.39 -0.45 -13.55
C GLY A 259 18.26 -0.15 -14.78
N THR A 260 17.91 0.86 -15.59
CA THR A 260 18.68 1.24 -16.78
C THR A 260 20.03 1.90 -16.47
N LEU A 261 20.17 2.53 -15.30
CA LEU A 261 21.37 3.29 -14.92
C LEU A 261 22.53 2.38 -14.46
N TRP A 262 22.22 1.24 -13.85
CA TRP A 262 23.22 0.24 -13.41
C TRP A 262 24.07 -0.28 -14.58
N TRP A 263 23.42 -0.59 -15.71
CA TRP A 263 24.10 -1.07 -16.92
C TRP A 263 25.01 -0.02 -17.54
N ILE A 264 24.60 1.25 -17.55
CA ILE A 264 25.41 2.36 -18.08
C ILE A 264 26.65 2.60 -17.19
N GLY A 265 26.48 2.56 -15.86
CA GLY A 265 27.60 2.63 -14.91
C GLY A 265 28.62 1.49 -15.09
N LEU A 266 28.14 0.26 -15.24
CA LEU A 266 28.99 -0.91 -15.48
C LEU A 266 29.68 -0.89 -16.85
N LEU A 267 29.02 -0.43 -17.91
CA LEU A 267 29.62 -0.20 -19.24
C LEU A 267 30.74 0.85 -19.18
N GLY A 268 30.57 1.92 -18.39
CA GLY A 268 31.63 2.91 -18.11
C GLY A 268 32.88 2.28 -17.47
N VAL A 269 32.70 1.35 -16.53
CA VAL A 269 33.81 0.63 -15.88
C VAL A 269 34.44 -0.40 -16.83
N PHE A 270 33.65 -1.16 -17.60
CA PHE A 270 34.16 -2.19 -18.50
C PHE A 270 34.97 -1.63 -19.67
N THR A 271 34.52 -0.53 -20.29
CA THR A 271 35.24 0.11 -21.40
C THR A 271 36.60 0.66 -20.96
N LEU A 272 36.69 1.26 -19.78
CA LEU A 272 37.97 1.72 -19.18
C LEU A 272 38.84 0.56 -18.66
N GLY A 273 38.23 -0.52 -18.18
CA GLY A 273 38.92 -1.74 -17.76
C GLY A 273 39.70 -2.41 -18.91
N GLN A 274 39.09 -2.49 -20.11
CA GLN A 274 39.79 -3.00 -21.30
C GLN A 274 40.86 -2.03 -21.83
N HIS A 275 40.68 -0.71 -21.66
CA HIS A 275 41.66 0.29 -22.07
C HIS A 275 43.02 0.16 -21.35
N ARG A 276 43.07 -0.49 -20.17
CA ARG A 276 44.33 -0.83 -19.48
C ARG A 276 45.10 -2.02 -20.08
N ARG A 277 44.55 -2.77 -21.05
CA ARG A 277 45.19 -4.02 -21.54
C ARG A 277 45.46 -4.14 -23.04
N ARG A 278 44.87 -3.34 -23.94
CA ARG A 278 45.20 -3.41 -25.39
C ARG A 278 45.26 -2.06 -26.09
N SER A 279 46.26 -1.92 -26.96
CA SER A 279 46.60 -0.71 -27.71
C SER A 279 45.74 -0.54 -28.98
N LEU A 280 44.46 -0.20 -28.81
CA LEU A 280 43.57 0.17 -29.91
C LEU A 280 43.09 1.61 -29.73
N ARG A 281 43.43 2.47 -30.68
CA ARG A 281 43.06 3.89 -30.69
C ARG A 281 41.58 4.04 -31.06
N PHE A 282 40.70 3.97 -30.07
CA PHE A 282 39.35 4.53 -30.23
C PHE A 282 39.47 6.07 -30.23
N PRO A 283 38.82 6.78 -31.18
CA PRO A 283 38.93 8.24 -31.25
C PRO A 283 38.16 8.87 -30.09
N LEU A 284 38.88 9.66 -29.28
CA LEU A 284 38.38 10.28 -28.04
C LEU A 284 37.04 11.03 -28.22
N GLY A 285 36.81 11.59 -29.40
CA GLY A 285 35.58 12.29 -29.74
C GLY A 285 34.33 11.42 -29.64
N LEU A 286 34.38 10.13 -30.01
CA LEU A 286 33.18 9.28 -30.01
C LEU A 286 32.67 8.98 -28.60
N ALA A 287 33.60 8.76 -27.66
CA ALA A 287 33.27 8.54 -26.25
C ALA A 287 32.72 9.81 -25.59
N LEU A 288 33.28 10.98 -25.93
CA LEU A 288 32.79 12.27 -25.44
C LEU A 288 31.40 12.61 -26.04
N SER A 289 31.16 12.28 -27.31
CA SER A 289 29.83 12.38 -27.94
C SER A 289 28.80 11.49 -27.24
N LEU A 290 29.12 10.22 -27.00
CA LEU A 290 28.23 9.29 -26.28
C LEU A 290 27.93 9.76 -24.84
N ALA A 291 28.91 10.33 -24.14
CA ALA A 291 28.70 10.89 -22.80
C ALA A 291 27.82 12.15 -22.82
N LEU A 292 28.00 13.06 -23.79
CA LEU A 292 27.11 14.22 -23.95
C LEU A 292 25.69 13.82 -24.40
N SER A 293 25.57 12.82 -25.27
CA SER A 293 24.27 12.27 -25.66
C SER A 293 23.57 11.60 -24.48
N ALA A 294 24.29 10.89 -23.61
CA ALA A 294 23.73 10.35 -22.37
C ALA A 294 23.27 11.47 -21.42
N LEU A 295 24.03 12.55 -21.26
CA LEU A 295 23.58 13.73 -20.50
C LEU A 295 22.35 14.40 -21.12
N ALA A 296 22.26 14.46 -22.45
CA ALA A 296 21.11 15.04 -23.15
C ALA A 296 19.85 14.16 -23.02
N ILE A 297 20.00 12.83 -22.97
CA ILE A 297 18.88 11.90 -22.72
C ILE A 297 18.46 11.97 -21.25
N LEU A 298 19.41 12.01 -20.30
CA LEU A 298 19.15 12.26 -18.88
C LEU A 298 18.38 13.58 -18.62
N GLY A 299 18.60 14.62 -19.44
CA GLY A 299 17.86 15.88 -19.35
C GLY A 299 16.48 15.91 -20.02
N ILE A 300 16.09 14.83 -20.71
CA ILE A 300 14.77 14.69 -21.38
C ILE A 300 13.90 13.66 -20.66
N SER A 301 14.51 12.75 -19.90
CA SER A 301 13.83 11.79 -19.02
C SER A 301 13.45 12.41 -17.67
N SER A 302 12.73 13.54 -17.68
CA SER A 302 11.90 13.92 -16.54
C SER A 302 10.67 13.02 -16.53
N SER A 303 10.85 11.77 -16.08
CA SER A 303 9.73 10.98 -15.59
C SER A 303 9.07 11.81 -14.50
N ALA A 304 7.80 12.19 -14.69
CA ALA A 304 7.02 12.74 -13.59
C ALA A 304 7.08 11.71 -12.45
N GLN A 305 7.59 12.10 -11.29
CA GLN A 305 7.43 11.27 -10.11
C GLN A 305 5.92 11.14 -9.88
N ALA A 306 5.45 9.92 -9.62
CA ALA A 306 4.05 9.69 -9.34
C ALA A 306 3.72 10.39 -8.01
N SER A 307 3.09 11.56 -8.07
CA SER A 307 2.53 12.19 -6.90
C SER A 307 1.21 11.51 -6.56
N TYR A 308 1.04 11.13 -5.30
CA TYR A 308 -0.23 10.59 -4.80
C TYR A 308 -0.87 11.59 -3.85
N VAL A 309 -2.20 11.67 -3.89
CA VAL A 309 -3.00 12.63 -3.13
C VAL A 309 -3.50 11.95 -1.86
N ILE A 310 -3.24 12.59 -0.73
CA ILE A 310 -3.86 12.29 0.55
C ILE A 310 -5.08 13.19 0.69
N ASP A 311 -6.25 12.63 0.43
CA ASP A 311 -7.56 13.20 0.71
C ASP A 311 -8.20 12.56 1.96
N PHE A 312 -9.46 12.89 2.26
CA PHE A 312 -10.18 12.41 3.43
C PHE A 312 -11.49 11.67 3.11
N GLU A 313 -11.77 11.37 1.83
CA GLU A 313 -13.06 10.82 1.40
C GLU A 313 -13.28 9.38 1.91
N GLY A 314 -12.20 8.60 2.03
CA GLY A 314 -12.22 7.23 2.56
C GLY A 314 -12.61 7.10 4.03
N LEU A 315 -12.79 8.20 4.77
CA LEU A 315 -13.22 8.18 6.17
C LEU A 315 -14.73 7.99 6.37
N GLY A 316 -15.54 8.12 5.30
CA GLY A 316 -16.97 7.81 5.34
C GLY A 316 -17.79 8.69 6.29
N LEU A 317 -17.41 9.96 6.50
CA LEU A 317 -18.15 10.86 7.37
C LEU A 317 -19.49 11.29 6.72
N GLY A 318 -20.54 11.35 7.52
CA GLY A 318 -21.83 11.89 7.09
C GLY A 318 -21.76 13.41 6.86
N ALA A 319 -22.74 13.97 6.15
CA ALA A 319 -22.86 15.42 5.98
C ALA A 319 -23.03 16.14 7.34
N ASP A 320 -22.49 17.36 7.45
CA ASP A 320 -22.48 18.18 8.67
C ASP A 320 -21.92 17.43 9.90
N SER A 321 -20.80 16.71 9.72
CA SER A 321 -20.11 15.98 10.78
C SER A 321 -18.59 16.18 10.75
N SER A 322 -17.89 15.66 11.76
CA SER A 322 -16.45 15.84 11.94
C SER A 322 -15.81 14.74 12.78
N GLU A 323 -14.63 14.26 12.39
CA GLU A 323 -13.76 13.45 13.26
C GLU A 323 -12.74 14.38 13.94
N ILE A 324 -12.75 14.38 15.27
CA ILE A 324 -11.98 15.31 16.13
C ILE A 324 -11.19 14.57 17.23
N GLY A 325 -10.98 13.26 17.08
CA GLY A 325 -10.36 12.38 18.07
C GLY A 325 -11.32 11.98 19.19
N ALA A 326 -12.63 12.13 19.01
CA ALA A 326 -13.63 11.92 20.07
C ALA A 326 -13.68 10.48 20.60
N ASN A 327 -13.20 9.53 19.80
CA ASN A 327 -12.97 8.12 20.14
C ASN A 327 -11.84 7.91 21.18
N GLY A 328 -10.95 8.90 21.36
CA GLY A 328 -9.79 8.80 22.26
C GLY A 328 -8.57 8.07 21.67
N SER A 329 -8.54 7.82 20.35
CA SER A 329 -7.43 7.13 19.67
C SER A 329 -6.12 7.93 19.66
N GLY A 330 -6.19 9.27 19.72
CA GLY A 330 -5.03 10.16 19.64
C GLY A 330 -4.49 10.38 18.21
N SER A 331 -5.10 9.74 17.23
CA SER A 331 -4.84 9.92 15.81
C SER A 331 -5.97 9.32 14.96
N PHE A 332 -5.95 9.64 13.67
CA PHE A 332 -6.66 8.92 12.62
C PHE A 332 -5.71 8.72 11.41
N LYS A 333 -6.12 7.91 10.43
CA LYS A 333 -5.36 7.67 9.21
C LYS A 333 -6.18 7.96 7.96
N THR A 334 -5.49 8.31 6.88
CA THR A 334 -6.00 8.22 5.52
C THR A 334 -4.85 7.75 4.62
N GLY A 335 -5.10 6.71 3.83
CA GLY A 335 -4.04 5.87 3.28
C GLY A 335 -3.06 5.41 4.37
N ALA A 336 -1.76 5.45 4.06
CA ALA A 336 -0.70 5.10 5.01
C ALA A 336 -0.28 6.25 5.94
N VAL A 337 -0.87 7.44 5.82
CA VAL A 337 -0.49 8.65 6.58
C VAL A 337 -1.29 8.73 7.88
N THR A 338 -0.60 9.02 8.99
CA THR A 338 -1.21 9.16 10.32
C THR A 338 -1.27 10.63 10.71
N PHE A 339 -2.45 11.09 11.13
CA PHE A 339 -2.72 12.46 11.58
C PHE A 339 -2.99 12.44 13.08
N GLU A 340 -2.05 12.95 13.88
CA GLU A 340 -2.19 12.98 15.34
C GLU A 340 -3.19 14.05 15.80
N ASN A 341 -3.92 13.75 16.89
CA ASN A 341 -4.82 14.70 17.54
C ASN A 341 -4.96 14.44 19.04
N VAL A 342 -5.48 15.42 19.77
CA VAL A 342 -5.69 15.30 21.22
C VAL A 342 -7.10 15.73 21.57
N TYR A 343 -7.92 14.80 22.07
CA TYR A 343 -9.29 15.08 22.49
C TYR A 343 -9.43 15.14 24.02
N ASN A 344 -9.99 16.24 24.52
CA ASN A 344 -10.28 16.46 25.92
C ASN A 344 -11.78 16.29 26.21
N SER A 345 -12.16 15.06 26.59
CA SER A 345 -13.54 14.68 26.90
C SER A 345 -14.17 15.42 28.09
N GLN A 346 -13.40 16.10 28.94
CA GLN A 346 -13.95 16.93 30.02
C GLN A 346 -14.53 18.25 29.50
N TYR A 347 -13.96 18.81 28.43
CA TYR A 347 -14.35 20.09 27.86
C TYR A 347 -15.02 19.96 26.48
N GLY A 348 -14.96 18.79 25.84
CA GLY A 348 -15.43 18.59 24.47
C GLY A 348 -14.56 19.32 23.44
N SER A 349 -13.29 19.58 23.77
CA SER A 349 -12.34 20.28 22.92
C SER A 349 -11.33 19.30 22.31
N TRP A 350 -10.86 19.62 21.11
CA TRP A 350 -9.83 18.89 20.39
C TRP A 350 -8.58 19.77 20.22
N GLU A 351 -7.53 19.25 19.58
CA GLU A 351 -6.24 19.89 19.28
C GLU A 351 -5.53 19.04 18.21
N GLY A 352 -4.72 19.65 17.36
CA GLY A 352 -4.06 18.97 16.25
C GLY A 352 -4.97 18.83 15.04
N HIS A 353 -5.01 17.64 14.45
CA HIS A 353 -5.72 17.37 13.19
C HIS A 353 -7.16 16.88 13.41
N ALA A 354 -8.05 17.28 12.51
CA ALA A 354 -9.43 16.82 12.42
C ALA A 354 -9.87 16.75 10.96
N VAL A 355 -11.03 16.14 10.70
CA VAL A 355 -11.68 16.12 9.38
C VAL A 355 -13.11 16.62 9.54
N SER A 356 -13.61 17.33 8.53
CA SER A 356 -14.94 17.94 8.55
C SER A 356 -15.66 17.81 7.20
N THR A 357 -16.98 17.73 7.26
CA THR A 357 -17.91 17.81 6.12
C THR A 357 -18.91 18.97 6.26
N TYR A 358 -18.67 19.89 7.21
CA TYR A 358 -19.52 21.06 7.43
C TYR A 358 -19.44 22.05 6.27
N THR A 359 -20.57 22.69 5.94
CA THR A 359 -20.70 23.58 4.77
C THR A 359 -21.06 25.03 5.10
N ASP A 360 -21.13 25.43 6.37
CA ASP A 360 -21.51 26.79 6.77
C ASP A 360 -20.36 27.80 6.61
N ALA A 361 -20.21 28.32 5.39
CA ALA A 361 -19.29 29.41 5.08
C ALA A 361 -19.76 30.81 5.59
N THR A 362 -20.84 30.91 6.36
CA THR A 362 -21.56 32.20 6.55
C THR A 362 -21.74 32.65 8.00
N THR A 363 -21.70 31.76 8.99
CA THR A 363 -21.92 32.11 10.40
C THR A 363 -20.62 32.52 11.11
N PRO A 364 -20.52 33.73 11.68
CA PRO A 364 -19.37 34.13 12.50
C PRO A 364 -19.28 33.44 13.86
N GLY A 365 -18.05 33.25 14.35
CA GLY A 365 -17.74 32.90 15.74
C GLY A 365 -17.41 31.44 16.01
N TRP A 366 -16.96 31.15 17.24
CA TRP A 366 -16.37 29.87 17.67
C TRP A 366 -17.20 28.61 17.39
N ALA A 367 -18.53 28.72 17.37
CA ALA A 367 -19.39 27.58 17.05
C ALA A 367 -19.18 27.06 15.62
N ASN A 368 -18.64 27.89 14.72
CA ASN A 368 -18.34 27.56 13.32
C ASN A 368 -16.85 27.26 13.08
N GLN A 369 -16.19 26.64 14.06
CA GLN A 369 -14.79 26.19 13.96
C GLN A 369 -14.59 25.04 12.96
N PHE A 370 -15.66 24.35 12.58
CA PHE A 370 -15.60 23.16 11.73
C PHE A 370 -15.75 23.45 10.23
N SER A 371 -16.24 24.64 9.84
CA SER A 371 -16.42 24.98 8.43
C SER A 371 -15.17 25.62 7.84
N ALA A 372 -14.70 25.15 6.68
CA ALA A 372 -13.84 25.95 5.81
C ALA A 372 -14.63 27.15 5.25
N ILE A 373 -13.99 28.30 5.06
CA ILE A 373 -14.67 29.51 4.51
C ILE A 373 -15.15 29.33 3.06
N THR A 374 -14.63 28.31 2.37
CA THR A 374 -15.06 27.85 1.05
C THR A 374 -16.42 27.14 1.05
N GLY A 375 -16.89 26.66 2.22
CA GLY A 375 -18.14 25.91 2.35
C GLY A 375 -18.06 24.44 1.91
N GLY A 376 -16.85 23.92 1.69
CA GLY A 376 -16.56 22.55 1.25
C GLY A 376 -15.08 22.36 0.91
N GLY A 377 -14.70 21.12 0.64
CA GLY A 377 -13.31 20.74 0.35
C GLY A 377 -12.82 21.19 -1.04
N PHE A 378 -11.55 20.92 -1.33
CA PHE A 378 -10.91 21.32 -2.58
C PHE A 378 -11.49 20.56 -3.79
N GLY A 379 -11.69 21.27 -4.89
CA GLY A 379 -12.29 20.68 -6.10
C GLY A 379 -13.76 20.26 -5.96
N GLY A 380 -14.37 20.47 -4.79
CA GLY A 380 -15.73 20.01 -4.47
C GLY A 380 -15.78 18.68 -3.71
N SER A 381 -14.68 18.24 -3.09
CA SER A 381 -14.68 17.17 -2.08
C SER A 381 -15.67 17.46 -0.96
N ALA A 382 -16.26 16.39 -0.40
CA ALA A 382 -17.19 16.47 0.72
C ALA A 382 -16.43 16.59 2.05
N HIS A 383 -15.23 16.03 2.11
CA HIS A 383 -14.35 16.01 3.26
C HIS A 383 -13.19 16.99 3.07
N TYR A 384 -12.69 17.55 4.17
CA TYR A 384 -11.43 18.30 4.20
C TYR A 384 -10.83 18.27 5.61
N GLY A 385 -9.52 18.48 5.67
CA GLY A 385 -8.76 18.57 6.90
C GLY A 385 -8.96 19.90 7.62
N LEU A 386 -8.89 19.83 8.95
CA LEU A 386 -8.84 20.96 9.85
C LEU A 386 -7.64 20.81 10.77
N PHE A 387 -7.04 21.94 11.15
CA PHE A 387 -6.02 21.97 12.20
C PHE A 387 -6.33 23.05 13.23
N TYR A 388 -6.11 22.72 14.51
CA TYR A 388 -6.22 23.64 15.63
C TYR A 388 -4.98 23.59 16.54
N GLN A 389 -4.27 24.72 16.65
CA GLN A 389 -3.15 24.87 17.58
C GLN A 389 -3.64 25.29 18.97
N ASN A 390 -3.36 24.48 19.98
CA ASN A 390 -3.56 24.82 21.38
C ASN A 390 -2.27 25.41 21.98
N GLU A 391 -2.25 26.72 22.28
CA GLU A 391 -1.08 27.38 22.90
C GLU A 391 -0.77 26.88 24.34
N TYR A 392 -1.61 26.01 24.91
CA TYR A 392 -1.40 25.35 26.20
C TYR A 392 -0.99 23.87 26.09
N GLY A 393 -0.82 23.34 24.88
CA GLY A 393 -0.36 21.98 24.60
C GLY A 393 1.08 21.74 25.06
N SER A 394 1.45 20.48 25.30
CA SER A 394 2.83 20.09 25.65
C SER A 394 3.71 19.76 24.44
N SER A 395 3.09 19.57 23.28
CA SER A 395 3.66 19.11 22.02
C SER A 395 2.60 19.30 20.94
N ASN A 396 2.95 19.88 19.79
CA ASN A 396 2.04 19.93 18.66
C ASN A 396 1.82 18.51 18.10
N PRO A 397 0.58 18.09 17.82
CA PRO A 397 0.32 16.85 17.10
C PRO A 397 0.78 16.95 15.64
N THR A 398 1.45 15.92 15.14
CA THR A 398 2.10 15.90 13.82
C THR A 398 1.34 15.07 12.78
N ILE A 399 1.74 15.21 11.52
CA ILE A 399 1.42 14.27 10.44
C ILE A 399 2.62 13.33 10.29
N GLU A 400 2.45 12.03 10.53
CA GLU A 400 3.48 11.02 10.32
C GLU A 400 3.30 10.30 8.97
N LEU A 401 4.37 10.27 8.16
CA LEU A 401 4.45 9.48 6.93
C LEU A 401 4.95 8.07 7.23
N PRO A 402 4.58 7.01 6.47
CA PRO A 402 5.04 5.65 6.73
C PRO A 402 6.56 5.50 6.54
N VAL A 403 7.09 6.07 5.46
CA VAL A 403 8.52 6.22 5.14
C VAL A 403 8.86 7.69 4.95
N SER A 404 10.13 8.04 4.75
CA SER A 404 10.51 9.43 4.49
C SER A 404 10.30 9.79 3.03
N GLU A 405 9.46 10.79 2.77
CA GLU A 405 9.05 11.23 1.42
C GLU A 405 9.00 12.75 1.33
N THR A 406 9.06 13.29 0.12
CA THR A 406 8.90 14.73 -0.10
C THR A 406 7.41 15.06 -0.15
N ILE A 407 6.97 16.04 0.65
CA ILE A 407 5.63 16.63 0.53
C ILE A 407 5.73 17.75 -0.50
N ASP A 408 5.10 17.61 -1.67
CA ASP A 408 5.15 18.66 -2.70
C ASP A 408 4.35 19.90 -2.28
N GLY A 409 3.23 19.65 -1.58
CA GLY A 409 2.40 20.69 -1.00
C GLY A 409 1.02 20.18 -0.62
N LEU A 410 0.15 21.12 -0.27
CA LEU A 410 -1.27 20.88 0.03
C LEU A 410 -2.09 22.14 -0.24
N TYR A 411 -3.40 22.01 -0.42
CA TYR A 411 -4.29 23.16 -0.46
C TYR A 411 -4.60 23.64 0.95
N VAL A 412 -4.59 24.95 1.18
CA VAL A 412 -4.93 25.58 2.46
C VAL A 412 -5.95 26.70 2.27
N THR A 413 -6.76 26.94 3.29
CA THR A 413 -7.67 28.09 3.39
C THR A 413 -8.01 28.41 4.86
N ASN A 414 -8.70 29.52 5.12
CA ASN A 414 -9.17 29.85 6.47
C ASN A 414 -10.37 28.99 6.89
N THR A 415 -10.50 28.69 8.18
CA THR A 415 -11.82 28.32 8.72
C THR A 415 -12.74 29.54 8.73
N ALA A 416 -14.05 29.32 8.69
CA ALA A 416 -15.03 30.39 8.80
C ALA A 416 -14.87 31.18 10.11
N TYR A 417 -14.56 30.52 11.23
CA TYR A 417 -14.28 31.20 12.49
C TYR A 417 -13.06 32.14 12.40
N ALA A 418 -11.89 31.65 11.94
CA ALA A 418 -10.70 32.50 11.79
C ALA A 418 -10.93 33.64 10.78
N TYR A 419 -11.59 33.35 9.66
CA TYR A 419 -11.94 34.34 8.64
C TYR A 419 -12.78 35.50 9.21
N PHE A 420 -13.93 35.22 9.83
CA PHE A 420 -14.81 36.27 10.35
C PHE A 420 -14.17 37.01 11.53
N SER A 421 -13.37 36.34 12.35
CA SER A 421 -12.61 36.96 13.43
C SER A 421 -11.62 38.00 12.90
N MET A 422 -10.88 37.70 11.83
CA MET A 422 -10.00 38.67 11.16
C MET A 422 -10.78 39.76 10.41
N LEU A 423 -11.91 39.41 9.76
CA LEU A 423 -12.68 40.32 8.93
C LEU A 423 -13.43 41.39 9.75
N ASP A 424 -14.09 41.00 10.83
CA ASP A 424 -15.00 41.85 11.61
C ASP A 424 -14.53 42.10 13.06
N GLY A 425 -13.60 41.29 13.56
CA GLY A 425 -13.27 41.22 15.00
C GLY A 425 -14.30 40.41 15.79
N ASP A 426 -13.94 40.03 17.01
CA ASP A 426 -14.86 39.37 17.95
C ASP A 426 -14.66 39.86 19.41
N GLN A 427 -15.02 39.04 20.39
CA GLN A 427 -14.89 39.39 21.82
C GLN A 427 -13.46 39.27 22.36
N PHE A 428 -12.55 38.66 21.59
CA PHE A 428 -11.15 38.42 21.91
C PHE A 428 -10.21 39.08 20.89
N ALA A 429 -10.46 38.85 19.59
CA ALA A 429 -9.64 39.36 18.49
C ALA A 429 -10.14 40.69 17.93
N LYS A 430 -9.23 41.50 17.38
CA LYS A 430 -9.57 42.72 16.62
C LYS A 430 -9.71 42.42 15.13
N GLN A 431 -10.52 43.23 14.45
CA GLN A 431 -10.50 43.36 13.00
C GLN A 431 -9.07 43.68 12.49
N PHE A 432 -8.66 43.02 11.42
CA PHE A 432 -7.36 43.22 10.78
C PHE A 432 -7.29 44.53 9.98
N ALA A 433 -6.13 45.17 10.02
CA ALA A 433 -5.83 46.43 9.36
C ALA A 433 -4.36 46.45 8.85
N ALA A 434 -3.94 47.56 8.25
CA ALA A 434 -2.58 47.70 7.72
C ALA A 434 -1.50 47.40 8.77
N GLY A 435 -0.59 46.47 8.45
CA GLY A 435 0.43 45.91 9.32
C GLY A 435 0.05 44.59 9.99
N ASP A 436 -1.16 44.06 9.79
CA ASP A 436 -1.58 42.77 10.33
C ASP A 436 -1.24 41.57 9.43
N PHE A 437 -1.18 40.39 10.05
CA PHE A 437 -0.99 39.11 9.35
C PHE A 437 -1.56 37.93 10.14
N PHE A 438 -1.86 36.85 9.43
CA PHE A 438 -2.08 35.51 9.99
C PHE A 438 -1.31 34.51 9.13
N LYS A 439 -0.38 33.79 9.76
CA LYS A 439 0.67 33.04 9.07
C LYS A 439 0.72 31.61 9.60
N LEU A 440 0.55 30.67 8.68
CA LEU A 440 0.82 29.25 8.83
C LEU A 440 2.32 28.99 8.59
N THR A 441 2.91 28.16 9.43
CA THR A 441 4.27 27.64 9.28
C THR A 441 4.18 26.13 9.22
N ALA A 442 4.77 25.51 8.22
CA ALA A 442 4.93 24.06 8.13
C ALA A 442 6.39 23.70 8.41
N GLU A 443 6.67 22.80 9.36
CA GLU A 443 8.03 22.37 9.73
C GLU A 443 8.19 20.86 9.53
N GLY A 444 9.21 20.46 8.77
CA GLY A 444 9.48 19.05 8.46
C GLY A 444 10.55 18.45 9.36
N PHE A 445 10.42 17.17 9.71
CA PHE A 445 11.36 16.46 10.59
C PHE A 445 11.91 15.18 9.96
N ASP A 446 13.15 14.82 10.28
CA ASP A 446 13.79 13.56 9.87
C ASP A 446 13.40 12.35 10.75
N THR A 447 13.87 11.15 10.38
CA THR A 447 13.62 9.91 11.14
C THR A 447 14.23 9.87 12.54
N ALA A 448 15.05 10.86 12.91
CA ALA A 448 15.62 11.03 14.24
C ALA A 448 14.96 12.20 15.01
N GLY A 449 13.89 12.80 14.46
CA GLY A 449 13.16 13.91 15.07
C GLY A 449 13.85 15.26 14.99
N ASN A 450 14.82 15.44 14.08
CA ASN A 450 15.45 16.74 13.85
C ASN A 450 14.70 17.50 12.76
N SER A 451 14.46 18.79 12.96
CA SER A 451 13.95 19.68 11.92
C SER A 451 14.88 19.71 10.70
N VAL A 452 14.33 19.50 9.50
CA VAL A 452 15.03 19.64 8.22
C VAL A 452 14.82 21.02 7.59
N GLY A 453 13.79 21.75 8.03
CA GLY A 453 13.46 23.09 7.58
C GLY A 453 12.00 23.45 7.86
N SER A 454 11.65 24.72 7.67
CA SER A 454 10.27 25.20 7.73
C SER A 454 9.96 26.21 6.64
N LEU A 455 8.68 26.30 6.29
CA LEU A 455 8.13 27.18 5.26
C LEU A 455 6.93 27.97 5.80
N ASP A 456 6.78 29.19 5.29
CA ASP A 456 5.79 30.17 5.72
C ASP A 456 4.71 30.39 4.65
N PHE A 457 3.44 30.42 5.05
CA PHE A 457 2.30 30.75 4.20
C PHE A 457 1.36 31.75 4.90
N TYR A 458 0.94 32.81 4.20
CA TYR A 458 0.04 33.82 4.77
C TYR A 458 -1.44 33.51 4.46
N LEU A 459 -2.19 33.13 5.49
CA LEU A 459 -3.65 32.98 5.46
C LEU A 459 -4.36 34.35 5.51
N ALA A 460 -3.69 35.37 6.04
CA ALA A 460 -4.01 36.77 5.83
C ALA A 460 -2.73 37.63 5.80
N ASP A 461 -2.70 38.63 4.91
CA ASP A 461 -1.57 39.55 4.74
C ASP A 461 -2.09 40.98 4.53
N PHE A 462 -1.70 41.89 5.42
CA PHE A 462 -1.95 43.33 5.37
C PHE A 462 -0.63 44.10 5.55
N LEU A 463 0.53 43.46 5.36
CA LEU A 463 1.86 44.05 5.59
C LEU A 463 2.18 45.14 4.56
N ASP A 464 1.72 44.96 3.33
CA ASP A 464 1.90 45.87 2.20
C ASP A 464 0.59 46.58 1.79
N SER A 465 0.59 47.30 0.66
CA SER A 465 -0.57 48.06 0.16
C SER A 465 -1.73 47.22 -0.39
N SER A 466 -1.54 45.90 -0.49
CA SER A 466 -2.55 44.92 -0.84
C SER A 466 -2.96 44.18 0.42
N SER A 467 -4.26 44.16 0.73
CA SER A 467 -4.80 43.42 1.88
C SER A 467 -5.54 42.18 1.41
N LEU A 468 -5.24 41.03 1.99
CA LEU A 468 -5.86 39.74 1.72
C LEU A 468 -6.24 39.06 3.04
N ILE A 469 -7.47 38.54 3.11
CA ILE A 469 -7.83 37.42 3.98
C ILE A 469 -8.22 36.30 3.03
N LEU A 470 -7.57 35.14 3.12
CA LEU A 470 -7.76 34.07 2.15
C LEU A 470 -9.16 33.44 2.27
N THR A 471 -9.88 33.38 1.15
CA THR A 471 -11.22 32.79 1.03
C THR A 471 -11.32 31.62 0.07
N ASP A 472 -10.32 31.44 -0.79
CA ASP A 472 -10.23 30.36 -1.77
C ASP A 472 -9.21 29.32 -1.31
N TRP A 473 -9.36 28.08 -1.76
CA TRP A 473 -8.31 27.06 -1.62
C TRP A 473 -7.08 27.46 -2.42
N THR A 474 -5.93 27.60 -1.75
CA THR A 474 -4.65 27.98 -2.39
C THR A 474 -3.56 26.96 -2.09
N TRP A 475 -2.75 26.65 -3.09
CA TRP A 475 -1.63 25.72 -2.95
C TRP A 475 -0.52 26.30 -2.07
N PHE A 476 -0.14 25.56 -1.04
CA PHE A 476 1.06 25.79 -0.25
C PHE A 476 2.13 24.78 -0.70
N ASP A 477 3.10 25.27 -1.47
CA ASP A 477 4.28 24.53 -1.92
C ASP A 477 5.20 24.21 -0.73
N LEU A 478 5.38 22.92 -0.46
CA LEU A 478 6.25 22.37 0.58
C LEU A 478 7.49 21.66 0.02
N SER A 479 7.59 21.51 -1.31
CA SER A 479 8.60 20.70 -2.01
C SER A 479 10.05 21.01 -1.59
N SER A 480 10.33 22.26 -1.21
CA SER A 480 11.66 22.72 -0.79
C SER A 480 12.10 22.27 0.61
N LEU A 481 11.24 21.64 1.40
CA LEU A 481 11.63 20.87 2.60
C LEU A 481 12.45 19.63 2.25
N GLY A 482 12.22 19.05 1.06
CA GLY A 482 12.72 17.72 0.70
C GLY A 482 12.07 16.60 1.53
N PRO A 483 12.73 15.43 1.67
CA PRO A 483 12.12 14.29 2.33
C PRO A 483 12.02 14.45 3.85
N VAL A 484 10.80 14.28 4.36
CA VAL A 484 10.44 14.33 5.79
C VAL A 484 9.88 12.99 6.25
N LYS A 485 10.02 12.66 7.54
CA LYS A 485 9.32 11.55 8.21
C LYS A 485 8.01 12.04 8.86
N SER A 486 7.99 13.29 9.34
CA SER A 486 6.77 13.93 9.83
C SER A 486 6.75 15.43 9.54
N LEU A 487 5.55 16.01 9.57
CA LEU A 487 5.28 17.43 9.38
C LEU A 487 4.52 17.99 10.60
N ASP A 488 4.93 19.14 11.10
CA ASP A 488 4.20 19.93 12.10
C ASP A 488 3.65 21.21 11.46
N PHE A 489 2.53 21.70 12.01
CA PHE A 489 1.96 23.00 11.67
C PHE A 489 1.94 23.93 12.89
N SER A 490 2.31 25.18 12.67
CA SER A 490 2.10 26.23 13.67
C SER A 490 1.54 27.51 13.08
N LEU A 491 0.71 28.20 13.86
CA LEU A 491 0.04 29.44 13.50
C LEU A 491 0.56 30.61 14.33
N SER A 492 0.69 31.75 13.68
CA SER A 492 1.09 33.01 14.31
C SER A 492 0.33 34.18 13.70
N SER A 493 0.04 35.21 14.50
CA SER A 493 -0.66 36.41 14.07
C SER A 493 0.07 37.66 14.55
N SER A 494 -0.27 38.82 13.97
CA SER A 494 0.02 40.13 14.55
C SER A 494 -0.86 40.45 15.77
N ASP A 495 -2.08 39.91 15.84
CA ASP A 495 -3.02 40.21 16.93
C ASP A 495 -2.78 39.32 18.16
N ASN A 496 -2.07 39.89 19.13
CA ASN A 496 -1.66 39.19 20.35
C ASN A 496 -1.94 40.03 21.60
N SER A 497 -2.43 39.38 22.67
CA SER A 497 -2.58 39.99 24.00
C SER A 497 -1.86 39.15 25.04
N PHE A 498 -1.14 39.80 25.96
CA PHE A 498 -0.47 39.15 27.11
C PHE A 498 0.51 38.01 26.76
N GLY A 499 0.95 37.90 25.50
CA GLY A 499 1.86 36.86 25.01
C GLY A 499 1.17 35.65 24.36
N TYR A 500 -0.15 35.72 24.14
CA TYR A 500 -0.97 34.72 23.47
C TYR A 500 -1.61 35.32 22.22
N MET A 501 -1.90 34.49 21.21
CA MET A 501 -2.59 34.92 20.00
C MET A 501 -4.09 35.13 20.29
N ASN A 502 -4.64 36.27 19.88
CA ASN A 502 -6.09 36.52 19.99
C ASN A 502 -6.86 35.89 18.81
N THR A 503 -6.26 35.93 17.61
CA THR A 503 -6.81 35.34 16.38
C THR A 503 -7.04 33.84 16.56
N PRO A 504 -8.21 33.29 16.18
CA PRO A 504 -8.48 31.87 16.28
C PRO A 504 -7.43 31.04 15.56
N ALA A 505 -6.76 30.17 16.29
CA ALA A 505 -5.65 29.34 15.81
C ALA A 505 -6.13 28.13 14.97
N TYR A 506 -6.98 28.37 13.97
CA TYR A 506 -7.63 27.35 13.15
C TYR A 506 -7.40 27.62 11.66
N PHE A 507 -7.01 26.60 10.89
CA PHE A 507 -7.03 26.62 9.43
C PHE A 507 -7.60 25.31 8.85
N ALA A 508 -7.98 25.35 7.58
CA ALA A 508 -8.45 24.20 6.83
C ALA A 508 -7.43 23.83 5.75
N PHE A 509 -7.28 22.55 5.47
CA PHE A 509 -6.33 22.01 4.49
C PHE A 509 -6.92 20.82 3.74
N ASP A 510 -6.47 20.56 2.52
CA ASP A 510 -6.98 19.45 1.71
C ASP A 510 -5.98 18.99 0.63
N ASN A 511 -6.18 17.77 0.13
CA ASN A 511 -5.41 17.15 -0.96
C ASN A 511 -3.88 17.36 -0.86
N MET A 512 -3.27 16.84 0.20
CA MET A 512 -1.81 16.87 0.38
C MET A 512 -1.13 15.93 -0.61
N GLN A 513 -0.16 16.41 -1.39
CA GLN A 513 0.55 15.58 -2.37
C GLN A 513 1.90 15.11 -1.83
N LEU A 514 2.09 13.80 -1.89
CA LEU A 514 3.33 13.12 -1.54
C LEU A 514 4.06 12.67 -2.81
N VAL A 515 5.37 12.85 -2.80
CA VAL A 515 6.28 12.53 -3.90
C VAL A 515 7.35 11.57 -3.37
N PRO A 516 7.34 10.30 -3.82
CA PRO A 516 8.35 9.33 -3.44
C PRO A 516 9.75 9.78 -3.84
N GLU A 517 10.72 9.60 -2.94
CA GLU A 517 12.14 9.82 -3.23
C GLU A 517 12.59 8.95 -4.43
N PRO A 518 13.43 9.47 -5.34
CA PRO A 518 14.00 8.67 -6.41
C PRO A 518 14.77 7.48 -5.82
N GLY A 519 14.38 6.25 -6.21
CA GLY A 519 14.91 5.00 -5.67
C GLY A 519 16.44 5.00 -5.54
N THR A 520 16.96 4.46 -4.44
CA THR A 520 18.37 4.61 -4.01
C THR A 520 19.41 4.23 -5.07
N GLY A 521 19.06 3.40 -6.06
CA GLY A 521 19.88 3.12 -7.24
C GLY A 521 20.28 4.38 -8.04
N LEU A 522 19.40 5.39 -8.14
CA LEU A 522 19.66 6.64 -8.87
C LEU A 522 20.74 7.48 -8.17
N LEU A 523 20.62 7.66 -6.86
CA LEU A 523 21.59 8.38 -6.02
C LEU A 523 22.96 7.68 -6.00
N VAL A 524 22.98 6.34 -5.91
CA VAL A 524 24.22 5.54 -6.00
C VAL A 524 24.87 5.66 -7.39
N GLY A 525 24.08 5.63 -8.47
CA GLY A 525 24.55 5.84 -9.84
C GLY A 525 25.22 7.21 -10.02
N MET A 526 24.59 8.29 -9.54
CA MET A 526 25.15 9.64 -9.56
C MET A 526 26.43 9.75 -8.72
N GLY A 527 26.45 9.14 -7.53
CA GLY A 527 27.63 9.09 -6.66
C GLY A 527 28.84 8.43 -7.32
N LEU A 528 28.63 7.29 -8.01
CA LEU A 528 29.68 6.59 -8.76
C LEU A 528 30.21 7.44 -9.93
N ILE A 529 29.33 8.09 -10.69
CA ILE A 529 29.73 9.01 -11.78
C ILE A 529 30.60 10.15 -11.23
N LEU A 530 30.16 10.83 -10.17
CA LEU A 530 30.90 11.94 -9.55
C LEU A 530 32.27 11.49 -9.00
N MET A 531 32.37 10.28 -8.42
CA MET A 531 33.66 9.72 -7.99
C MET A 531 34.63 9.44 -9.16
N THR A 532 34.13 9.04 -10.33
CA THR A 532 34.99 8.86 -11.51
C THR A 532 35.50 10.19 -12.08
N LEU A 533 34.66 11.23 -12.13
CA LEU A 533 35.04 12.57 -12.57
C LEU A 533 36.08 13.21 -11.63
N ARG A 534 35.87 13.10 -10.31
CA ARG A 534 36.77 13.66 -9.28
C ARG A 534 38.15 12.98 -9.22
N ARG A 535 38.32 11.82 -9.88
CA ARG A 535 39.62 11.12 -10.02
C ARG A 535 40.40 11.52 -11.28
N GLN A 536 39.83 12.30 -12.21
CA GLN A 536 40.53 12.79 -13.40
C GLN A 536 41.11 14.21 -13.23
N SER A 537 40.77 14.91 -12.15
CA SER A 537 41.23 16.27 -11.83
C SER A 537 42.39 16.32 -10.81
N ARG A 538 43.15 15.24 -10.66
CA ARG A 538 44.36 15.13 -9.82
C ARG A 538 45.51 14.46 -10.56
#